data_AF-A0A5C7PYG5-F1
#
_entry.id   AF-A0A5C7PYG5-F1
#
_cell.length_a   1.000
_cell.length_b   1.000
_cell.length_c   1.000
_cell.angle_alpha   90.00
_cell.angle_beta   90.00
_cell.angle_gamma   90.00
#
_symmetry.space_group_name_H-M   'P 1'
#
loop_
_entity.id
_entity.type
_entity.pdbx_description
1 polymer ?
#
loop_
_entity_poly.entity_id
_entity_poly.type
_entity_poly.pdbx_seq_one_letter_code
_entity_poly.pdbx_strand_id
1 'polypeptide(L)'
;MLNQRTIQRPIRATGIGLHSGQKVYLGLLPHHVDGGVVFRRTDLTPPVDIPANALLVQETMMSSNLVQGEVKIGTVEHLMSAIAGLGIDNLIVEVSASEIPIMDGSAGPFVFLLQSAGIAEQSAAKKFIRIKQPVEVRVDDKRAAFL
;
A
#
# COMPACT_ATOMS: atom_id res chain seq x y z
N MET A 1 -23.41 10.61 -0.21
CA MET A 1 -22.03 10.97 -0.62
C MET A 1 -21.14 9.80 -0.26
N LEU A 2 -20.29 9.33 -1.16
CA LEU A 2 -19.32 8.28 -0.81
C LEU A 2 -18.22 8.91 0.04
N ASN A 3 -18.08 8.44 1.27
CA ASN A 3 -17.12 8.94 2.24
C ASN A 3 -15.77 8.25 2.10
N GLN A 4 -14.70 8.95 2.48
CA GLN A 4 -13.37 8.34 2.62
C GLN A 4 -13.40 7.25 3.70
N ARG A 5 -12.53 6.26 3.57
CA ARG A 5 -12.43 5.13 4.50
C ARG A 5 -11.05 4.99 5.09
N THR A 6 -11.01 4.61 6.36
CA THR A 6 -9.84 4.12 7.09
C THR A 6 -10.23 2.83 7.82
N ILE A 7 -9.31 2.17 8.52
CA ILE A 7 -9.65 1.10 9.46
C ILE A 7 -10.11 1.66 10.82
N GLN A 8 -10.93 0.92 11.58
CA GLN A 8 -11.47 1.34 12.88
C GLN A 8 -10.43 1.26 14.00
N ARG A 9 -9.59 0.23 13.98
CA ARG A 9 -8.57 -0.03 15.01
C ARG A 9 -7.28 -0.54 14.37
N PRO A 10 -6.12 -0.34 15.02
CA PRO A 10 -4.87 -0.92 14.56
C PRO A 10 -4.93 -2.45 14.52
N ILE A 11 -4.26 -3.05 13.54
CA ILE A 11 -4.03 -4.51 13.48
C ILE A 11 -2.56 -4.77 13.13
N ARG A 12 -2.04 -5.91 13.60
CA ARG A 12 -0.65 -6.30 13.39
C ARG A 12 -0.56 -7.70 12.81
N ALA A 13 0.48 -7.93 12.02
CA ALA A 13 0.82 -9.24 11.49
C ALA A 13 2.34 -9.41 11.52
N THR A 14 2.80 -10.65 11.35
CA THR A 14 4.21 -10.97 11.18
C THR A 14 4.34 -11.92 10.02
N GLY A 15 5.37 -11.73 9.20
CA GLY A 15 5.66 -12.60 8.07
C GLY A 15 7.10 -12.50 7.64
N ILE A 16 7.38 -13.02 6.46
CA ILE A 16 8.71 -13.01 5.83
C ILE A 16 8.63 -12.23 4.52
N GLY A 17 9.62 -11.41 4.20
CA GLY A 17 9.74 -10.78 2.88
C GLY A 17 10.07 -11.81 1.79
N LEU A 18 9.42 -11.73 0.62
CA LEU A 18 9.59 -12.70 -0.46
C LEU A 18 11.03 -12.72 -0.97
N HIS A 19 11.58 -11.53 -1.24
CA HIS A 19 12.89 -11.40 -1.87
C HIS A 19 14.02 -11.30 -0.87
N SER A 20 13.78 -10.64 0.27
CA SER A 20 14.78 -10.43 1.31
C SER A 20 14.96 -11.62 2.25
N GLY A 21 13.94 -12.47 2.40
CA GLY A 21 13.90 -13.52 3.42
C GLY A 21 13.88 -13.00 4.87
N GLN A 22 13.75 -11.69 5.08
CA GLN A 22 13.77 -11.09 6.40
C GLN A 22 12.43 -11.24 7.11
N LYS A 23 12.47 -11.44 8.43
CA LYS A 23 11.28 -11.39 9.28
C LYS A 23 10.79 -9.94 9.39
N VAL A 24 9.52 -9.72 9.08
CA VAL A 24 8.88 -8.39 9.06
C VAL A 24 7.73 -8.36 10.05
N TYR A 25 7.70 -7.33 10.90
CA TYR A 25 6.53 -6.95 11.68
C TYR A 25 5.76 -5.87 10.92
N LEU A 26 4.49 -6.17 10.61
CA LEU A 26 3.58 -5.29 9.89
C LEU A 26 2.56 -4.70 10.87
N GLY A 27 2.39 -3.39 10.87
CA GLY A 27 1.34 -2.66 11.56
C GLY A 27 0.47 -1.90 10.56
N LEU A 28 -0.85 -2.03 10.66
CA LEU A 28 -1.81 -1.24 9.89
C LEU A 28 -2.56 -0.36 10.88
N LEU A 29 -2.54 0.95 10.69
CA LEU A 29 -3.12 1.92 11.61
C LEU A 29 -4.09 2.86 10.89
N PRO A 30 -5.15 3.32 11.57
CA PRO A 30 -6.04 4.34 11.02
C PRO A 30 -5.26 5.61 10.64
N HIS A 31 -5.67 6.28 9.57
CA HIS A 31 -5.10 7.57 9.19
C HIS A 31 -6.18 8.64 9.00
N HIS A 32 -5.78 9.91 9.09
CA HIS A 32 -6.69 11.05 8.96
C HIS A 32 -7.17 11.24 7.52
N VAL A 33 -8.28 11.98 7.37
CA VAL A 33 -8.83 12.40 6.07
C VAL A 33 -7.75 13.01 5.20
N ASP A 34 -7.77 12.68 3.91
CA ASP A 34 -6.82 13.14 2.90
C ASP A 34 -5.34 12.78 3.20
N GLY A 35 -5.08 11.87 4.14
CA GLY A 35 -3.74 11.36 4.43
C GLY A 35 -3.21 10.36 3.41
N GLY A 36 -4.11 9.67 2.70
CA GLY A 36 -3.73 8.63 1.75
C GLY A 36 -3.13 7.39 2.43
N VAL A 37 -2.51 6.53 1.63
CA VAL A 37 -1.74 5.39 2.12
C VAL A 37 -0.28 5.80 2.27
N VAL A 38 0.27 5.65 3.48
CA VAL A 38 1.66 6.01 3.79
C VAL A 38 2.35 4.79 4.40
N PHE A 39 3.47 4.39 3.80
CA PHE A 39 4.31 3.34 4.35
C PHE A 39 5.37 3.97 5.26
N ARG A 40 5.60 3.37 6.44
CA ARG A 40 6.54 3.85 7.45
C ARG A 40 7.55 2.77 7.81
N ARG A 41 8.83 3.05 7.60
CA ARG A 41 9.95 2.22 8.07
C ARG A 41 10.24 2.52 9.53
N THR A 42 9.78 1.66 10.44
CA THR A 42 9.91 1.85 11.89
C THR A 42 11.22 1.32 12.46
N ASP A 43 11.98 0.58 11.66
CA ASP A 43 13.33 0.12 11.99
C ASP A 43 14.42 1.21 11.81
N LEU A 44 14.07 2.33 11.16
CA LEU A 44 14.95 3.48 10.99
C LEU A 44 14.77 4.51 12.12
N THR A 45 15.82 5.27 12.41
CA THR A 45 15.81 6.33 13.44
C THR A 45 16.30 7.66 12.84
N PRO A 46 15.41 8.67 12.68
CA PRO A 46 13.96 8.61 12.90
C PRO A 46 13.24 7.69 11.89
N PRO A 47 12.00 7.24 12.19
CA PRO A 47 11.19 6.52 11.23
C PRO A 47 10.98 7.34 9.95
N VAL A 48 10.93 6.67 8.80
CA VAL A 48 10.81 7.33 7.50
C VAL A 48 9.47 6.96 6.85
N ASP A 49 8.71 8.00 6.50
CA ASP A 49 7.42 7.89 5.81
C ASP A 49 7.61 8.04 4.30
N ILE A 50 6.99 7.13 3.55
CA ILE A 50 7.00 7.08 2.08
C ILE A 50 5.54 6.95 1.62
N PRO A 51 4.96 8.01 1.04
CA PRO A 51 3.62 7.96 0.48
C PRO A 51 3.49 6.93 -0.65
N ALA A 52 2.35 6.25 -0.75
CA ALA A 52 2.03 5.39 -1.88
C ALA A 52 1.76 6.26 -3.14
N ASN A 53 2.84 6.67 -3.81
CA ASN A 53 2.80 7.58 -4.95
C ASN A 53 3.49 6.93 -6.16
N ALA A 54 2.84 6.98 -7.33
CA ALA A 54 3.38 6.45 -8.58
C ALA A 54 4.75 7.04 -8.95
N LEU A 55 5.02 8.30 -8.60
CA LEU A 55 6.32 8.95 -8.87
C LEU A 55 7.46 8.44 -7.97
N LEU A 56 7.13 7.73 -6.88
CA LEU A 56 8.11 7.11 -5.99
C LEU A 56 8.37 5.65 -6.35
N VAL A 57 7.68 5.08 -7.35
CA VAL A 57 7.98 3.74 -7.86
C VAL A 57 9.21 3.83 -8.77
N GLN A 58 10.37 3.45 -8.25
CA GLN A 58 11.66 3.58 -8.96
C GLN A 58 12.33 2.24 -9.28
N GLU A 59 11.97 1.15 -8.58
CA GLU A 59 12.43 -0.20 -8.93
C GLU A 59 11.20 -1.09 -9.22
N THR A 60 11.18 -1.73 -10.39
CA THR A 60 10.04 -2.52 -10.89
C THR A 60 10.40 -3.95 -11.34
N MET A 61 11.66 -4.37 -11.12
CA MET A 61 12.09 -5.72 -11.43
C MET A 61 11.62 -6.66 -10.31
N MET A 62 10.84 -7.68 -10.67
CA MET A 62 10.23 -8.69 -9.78
C MET A 62 9.14 -8.20 -8.83
N SER A 63 9.15 -6.94 -8.39
CA SER A 63 8.10 -6.34 -7.57
C SER A 63 8.01 -4.82 -7.72
N SER A 64 6.96 -4.19 -7.19
CA SER A 64 6.83 -2.72 -7.15
C SER A 64 7.43 -2.15 -5.87
N ASN A 65 8.47 -1.32 -6.00
CA ASN A 65 9.18 -0.77 -4.85
C ASN A 65 9.11 0.76 -4.82
N LEU A 66 8.72 1.29 -3.66
CA LEU A 66 8.73 2.73 -3.39
C LEU A 66 10.12 3.13 -2.87
N VAL A 67 10.68 4.19 -3.43
CA VAL A 67 12.01 4.71 -3.10
C VAL A 67 11.95 6.21 -2.83
N GLN A 68 12.50 6.64 -1.69
CA GLN A 68 12.63 8.04 -1.29
C GLN A 68 14.01 8.27 -0.68
N GLY A 69 14.87 8.98 -1.42
CA GLY A 69 16.29 9.08 -1.06
C GLY A 69 16.94 7.70 -1.06
N GLU A 70 17.59 7.34 0.04
CA GLU A 70 18.24 6.03 0.22
C GLU A 70 17.31 4.97 0.83
N VAL A 71 16.08 5.33 1.18
CA VAL A 71 15.12 4.44 1.83
C VAL A 71 14.19 3.81 0.80
N LYS A 72 14.00 2.51 0.93
CA LYS A 72 13.05 1.76 0.10
C LYS A 72 12.12 0.85 0.89
N ILE A 73 10.95 0.61 0.31
CA ILE A 73 9.97 -0.39 0.75
C ILE A 73 9.51 -1.15 -0.49
N GLY A 74 9.81 -2.45 -0.52
CA GLY A 74 9.51 -3.31 -1.65
C GLY A 74 8.26 -4.15 -1.49
N THR A 75 7.81 -4.69 -2.63
CA THR A 75 6.72 -5.69 -2.70
C THR A 75 5.39 -5.13 -2.17
N VAL A 76 5.06 -3.88 -2.51
CA VAL A 76 3.86 -3.20 -1.98
C VAL A 76 2.54 -3.64 -2.65
N GLU A 77 2.63 -4.26 -3.83
CA GLU A 77 1.52 -4.48 -4.76
C GLU A 77 0.37 -5.33 -4.19
N HIS A 78 0.63 -6.41 -3.45
CA HIS A 78 -0.44 -7.26 -2.90
C HIS A 78 -1.22 -6.57 -1.78
N LEU A 79 -0.53 -5.85 -0.90
CA LEU A 79 -1.18 -5.05 0.14
C LEU A 79 -1.96 -3.89 -0.49
N MET A 80 -1.37 -3.20 -1.48
CA MET A 80 -2.08 -2.14 -2.22
C MET A 80 -3.30 -2.66 -2.96
N SER A 81 -3.25 -3.88 -3.50
CA SER A 81 -4.39 -4.56 -4.11
C SER A 81 -5.53 -4.79 -3.10
N ALA A 82 -5.21 -5.27 -1.89
CA ALA A 82 -6.20 -5.44 -0.82
C ALA A 82 -6.82 -4.09 -0.38
N ILE A 83 -5.98 -3.06 -0.21
CA ILE A 83 -6.42 -1.70 0.15
C ILE A 83 -7.37 -1.13 -0.91
N ALA A 84 -7.00 -1.24 -2.19
CA ALA A 84 -7.81 -0.79 -3.31
C ALA A 84 -9.14 -1.57 -3.41
N GLY A 85 -9.08 -2.90 -3.26
CA GLY A 85 -10.25 -3.78 -3.33
C GLY A 85 -11.28 -3.53 -2.21
N LEU A 86 -10.83 -3.10 -1.03
CA LEU A 86 -11.71 -2.72 0.09
C LEU A 86 -12.09 -1.23 0.08
N GLY A 87 -11.51 -0.45 -0.83
CA GLY A 87 -11.77 0.98 -0.97
C GLY A 87 -11.30 1.82 0.21
N ILE A 88 -10.24 1.40 0.91
CA ILE A 88 -9.61 2.17 1.99
C ILE A 88 -8.81 3.32 1.37
N ASP A 89 -9.04 4.54 1.86
CA ASP A 89 -8.40 5.77 1.37
C ASP A 89 -7.19 6.16 2.21
N ASN A 90 -7.32 6.03 3.53
CA ASN A 90 -6.37 6.57 4.49
C ASN A 90 -5.86 5.44 5.39
N LEU A 91 -4.55 5.16 5.36
CA LEU A 91 -3.94 4.10 6.13
C LEU A 91 -2.44 4.36 6.36
N ILE A 92 -1.96 4.17 7.58
CA ILE A 92 -0.52 4.09 7.86
C ILE A 92 -0.13 2.61 7.87
N VAL A 93 0.89 2.26 7.10
CA VAL A 93 1.46 0.92 6.97
C VAL A 93 2.86 0.92 7.58
N GLU A 94 2.98 0.50 8.83
CA GLU A 94 4.26 0.37 9.53
C GLU A 94 4.92 -0.97 9.21
N VAL A 95 6.21 -0.93 8.86
CA VAL A 95 7.04 -2.12 8.63
C VAL A 95 8.39 -1.99 9.30
N SER A 96 8.85 -3.09 9.89
CA SER A 96 10.15 -3.17 10.58
C SER A 96 11.32 -3.58 9.66
N ALA A 97 11.13 -3.56 8.34
CA ALA A 97 12.11 -3.97 7.35
C ALA A 97 11.81 -3.32 5.99
N SER A 98 12.71 -3.48 5.01
CA SER A 98 12.60 -2.88 3.68
C SER A 98 11.60 -3.54 2.72
N GLU A 99 10.72 -4.44 3.19
CA GLU A 99 9.81 -5.21 2.35
C GLU A 99 8.50 -5.50 3.09
N ILE A 100 7.37 -5.54 2.37
CA ILE A 100 6.10 -6.05 2.91
C ILE A 100 6.20 -7.59 3.05
N PRO A 101 5.67 -8.19 4.13
CA PRO A 101 5.66 -9.65 4.25
C PRO A 101 4.82 -10.29 3.14
N ILE A 102 5.31 -11.38 2.54
CA ILE A 102 4.63 -12.03 1.40
C ILE A 102 3.33 -12.75 1.79
N MET A 103 3.17 -13.06 3.08
CA MET A 103 2.06 -13.85 3.61
C MET A 103 1.95 -15.21 2.90
N ASP A 104 0.85 -15.47 2.17
CA ASP A 104 0.66 -16.68 1.36
C ASP A 104 0.90 -16.44 -0.14
N GLY A 105 1.45 -15.28 -0.51
CA GLY A 105 1.65 -14.87 -1.90
C GLY A 105 0.44 -14.21 -2.55
N SER A 106 -0.68 -14.06 -1.83
CA SER A 106 -1.90 -13.41 -2.33
C SER A 106 -2.27 -12.16 -1.52
N ALA A 107 -3.33 -11.47 -1.95
CA ALA A 107 -3.95 -10.40 -1.18
C ALA A 107 -4.91 -10.91 -0.08
N GLY A 108 -5.27 -12.20 -0.08
CA GLY A 108 -6.28 -12.79 0.81
C GLY A 108 -6.01 -12.54 2.31
N PRO A 109 -4.80 -12.81 2.82
CA PRO A 109 -4.46 -12.51 4.21
C PRO A 109 -4.58 -11.03 4.57
N PHE A 110 -4.22 -10.13 3.65
CA PHE A 110 -4.38 -8.69 3.88
C PHE A 110 -5.84 -8.25 3.91
N VAL A 111 -6.67 -8.78 3.00
CA VAL A 111 -8.12 -8.55 3.02
C VAL A 111 -8.71 -9.01 4.35
N PHE A 112 -8.33 -10.20 4.82
CA PHE A 112 -8.78 -10.72 6.11
C PHE A 112 -8.38 -9.81 7.27
N LEU A 113 -7.12 -9.36 7.32
CA LEU A 113 -6.63 -8.44 8.36
C LEU A 113 -7.38 -7.10 8.34
N LEU A 114 -7.53 -6.50 7.16
CA LEU A 114 -8.20 -5.20 6.99
C LEU A 114 -9.70 -5.28 7.36
N GLN A 115 -10.40 -6.36 6.98
CA GLN A 115 -11.79 -6.56 7.39
C GLN A 115 -11.91 -6.84 8.90
N SER A 116 -10.98 -7.60 9.48
CA SER A 116 -10.94 -7.88 10.93
C SER A 116 -10.66 -6.63 11.77
N ALA A 117 -9.90 -5.68 11.22
CA ALA A 117 -9.69 -4.36 11.81
C ALA A 117 -10.95 -3.47 11.76
N GLY A 118 -11.94 -3.82 10.93
CA GLY A 118 -13.14 -3.03 10.69
C GLY A 118 -12.87 -1.82 9.82
N ILE A 119 -13.84 -1.43 8.99
CA ILE A 119 -13.75 -0.25 8.12
C ILE A 119 -14.55 0.90 8.77
N ALA A 120 -13.95 2.08 8.85
CA ALA A 120 -14.56 3.30 9.34
C ALA A 120 -14.70 4.31 8.19
N GLU A 121 -15.87 4.91 8.04
CA GLU A 121 -16.04 6.08 7.18
C GLU A 121 -15.57 7.35 7.90
N GLN A 122 -15.03 8.28 7.13
CA GLN A 122 -14.60 9.59 7.61
C GLN A 122 -15.45 10.66 6.93
N SER A 123 -15.77 11.74 7.65
CA SER A 123 -16.66 12.83 7.18
C SER A 123 -16.02 13.71 6.09
N ALA A 124 -15.64 13.11 4.96
CA ALA A 124 -15.03 13.74 3.80
C ALA A 124 -15.34 12.95 2.53
N ALA A 125 -15.44 13.65 1.40
CA ALA A 125 -15.69 13.04 0.10
C ALA A 125 -14.56 12.08 -0.30
N LYS A 126 -14.90 10.86 -0.70
CA LYS A 126 -13.98 10.02 -1.46
C LYS A 126 -13.75 10.63 -2.84
N LYS A 127 -12.48 10.85 -3.18
CA LYS A 127 -12.05 11.39 -4.48
C LYS A 127 -11.75 10.23 -5.42
N PHE A 128 -12.16 10.35 -6.67
CA PHE A 128 -11.95 9.32 -7.70
C PHE A 128 -11.24 9.93 -8.91
N ILE A 129 -10.35 9.15 -9.51
CA ILE A 129 -9.76 9.47 -10.81
C ILE A 129 -10.68 8.89 -11.88
N ARG A 130 -11.29 9.76 -12.69
CA ARG A 130 -12.08 9.35 -13.86
C ARG A 130 -11.27 9.56 -15.12
N ILE A 131 -10.99 8.47 -15.83
CA ILE A 131 -10.38 8.52 -17.16
C ILE A 131 -11.39 9.15 -18.13
N LYS A 132 -10.99 10.27 -18.76
CA LYS A 132 -11.87 11.02 -19.68
C LYS A 132 -11.63 10.67 -21.15
N GLN A 133 -10.46 10.14 -21.44
CA GLN A 133 -9.99 9.77 -22.78
C GLN A 133 -9.06 8.56 -22.66
N PRO A 134 -9.00 7.68 -23.66
CA PRO A 134 -8.07 6.56 -23.65
C PRO A 134 -6.61 7.00 -23.50
N VAL A 135 -5.85 6.28 -22.71
CA VAL A 135 -4.41 6.46 -22.50
C VAL A 135 -3.74 5.10 -22.64
N GLU A 136 -2.71 5.01 -23.47
CA GLU A 136 -2.00 3.76 -23.76
C GLU A 136 -0.49 3.99 -23.77
N VAL A 137 0.24 3.00 -23.24
CA VAL A 137 1.70 2.91 -23.31
C VAL A 137 2.11 1.56 -23.89
N ARG A 138 3.19 1.55 -24.67
CA ARG A 138 3.78 0.35 -25.26
C ARG A 138 5.29 0.34 -25.10
N VAL A 139 5.84 -0.83 -24.81
CA VAL A 139 7.29 -1.09 -24.80
C VAL A 139 7.47 -2.47 -25.41
N ASP A 140 8.19 -2.57 -26.53
CA ASP A 140 8.34 -3.80 -27.31
C ASP A 140 6.99 -4.47 -27.62
N ASP A 141 6.78 -5.71 -27.16
CA ASP A 141 5.54 -6.49 -27.32
C ASP A 141 4.53 -6.30 -26.16
N LYS A 142 4.86 -5.47 -25.16
CA LYS A 142 4.04 -5.23 -23.97
C LYS A 142 3.16 -3.99 -24.15
N ARG A 143 1.93 -4.07 -23.63
CA ARG A 143 0.92 -3.00 -23.69
C ARG A 143 0.20 -2.83 -22.36
N ALA A 144 -0.01 -1.59 -21.93
CA ALA A 144 -0.93 -1.24 -20.85
C ALA A 144 -1.81 -0.06 -21.30
N ALA A 145 -3.11 -0.13 -21.03
CA ALA A 145 -4.06 0.89 -21.45
C ALA A 145 -5.18 1.12 -20.43
N PHE A 146 -5.58 2.37 -20.27
CA PHE A 146 -6.90 2.76 -19.79
C PHE A 146 -7.74 3.16 -21.00
N LEU A 147 -8.84 2.45 -21.25
CA LEU A 147 -9.71 2.64 -22.42
C LEU A 147 -11.01 3.34 -22.06
#